data_AF-A0A4W2FMB4-F1
#
_entry.id   AF-A0A4W2FMB4-F1
#
_cell.length_a   1.000
_cell.length_b   1.000
_cell.length_c   1.000
_cell.angle_alpha   90.00
_cell.angle_beta   90.00
_cell.angle_gamma   90.00
#
_symmetry.space_group_name_H-M   'P 1'
#
loop_
_entity.id
_entity.type
_entity.pdbx_description
1 polymer ?
#
loop_
_entity_poly.entity_id
_entity_poly.type
_entity_poly.pdbx_seq_one_letter_code
_entity_poly.pdbx_strand_id
1 'polypeptide(L)'
;MLKILQARLQQYVNCELPNVQAGFIKGRGTRDQIANICWIMEKAREFQKNIYFCFIDYAKAFDCVDHIELWKILKEMGIPEHLTCLLRNLYAGQEATVRTGHGTTDWFQIGKGVHQGCILSPCLFNLYAEYIMRNVGLEEAQAGIKIARRNINNLRYADDTTLMAESEEELKSLLMKVKENEKVGLKLNIQKMKIMAFGPITSWEIDGETVETVSVFILGGSKITADGDCSHEIKRRLFLGRKVMTNLGSIFKGRDITVPTKVCLIKAMVFPVVMYGWESWTVKKAECRRTDAFELWCWRRLESPLDCKEIQPVHPKGDQSRVFIGRTDAKTETPILWPPCEELTHWKRPILGGTGGRRRRG
;
A
#
# COMPACT_ATOMS: atom_id res chain seq x y z
N MET A 1 -6.89 8.95 27.45
CA MET A 1 -6.50 10.33 27.06
C MET A 1 -6.05 10.41 25.60
N LEU A 2 -4.95 9.75 25.20
CA LEU A 2 -4.41 9.85 23.84
C LEU A 2 -5.43 9.51 22.73
N LYS A 3 -6.30 8.50 22.91
CA LYS A 3 -7.36 8.16 21.92
C LYS A 3 -8.35 9.31 21.68
N ILE A 4 -8.62 10.12 22.71
CA ILE A 4 -9.52 11.27 22.61
C ILE A 4 -8.83 12.38 21.80
N LEU A 5 -7.54 12.63 22.07
CA LEU A 5 -6.74 13.59 21.29
C LEU A 5 -6.62 13.15 19.83
N GLN A 6 -6.41 11.86 19.58
CA GLN A 6 -6.36 11.30 18.24
C GLN A 6 -7.67 11.55 17.49
N ALA A 7 -8.81 11.24 18.11
CA ALA A 7 -10.12 11.44 17.50
C ALA A 7 -10.39 12.91 17.15
N ARG A 8 -9.93 13.85 17.99
CA ARG A 8 -10.02 15.29 17.72
C ARG A 8 -9.08 15.72 16.58
N LEU A 9 -7.84 15.25 16.57
CA LEU A 9 -6.89 15.54 15.49
C LEU A 9 -7.32 14.95 14.15
N GLN A 10 -7.99 13.80 14.16
CA GLN A 10 -8.42 13.12 12.94
C GLN A 10 -9.34 13.99 12.09
N GLN A 11 -10.13 14.88 12.70
CA GLN A 11 -10.99 15.83 11.97
C GLN A 11 -10.15 16.77 11.10
N TYR A 12 -9.06 17.30 11.65
CA TYR A 12 -8.12 18.17 10.92
C TYR A 12 -7.34 17.39 9.87
N VAL A 13 -6.83 16.20 10.23
CA VAL A 13 -6.14 15.29 9.30
C VAL A 13 -7.00 15.00 8.06
N ASN A 14 -8.29 14.74 8.24
CA ASN A 14 -9.19 14.44 7.12
C ASN A 14 -9.50 15.67 6.25
N CYS A 15 -9.47 16.88 6.81
CA CYS A 15 -9.69 18.12 6.07
C CYS A 15 -8.43 18.60 5.34
N GLU A 16 -7.27 18.44 5.97
CA GLU A 16 -6.01 19.01 5.49
C GLU A 16 -5.26 18.06 4.53
N LEU A 17 -5.42 16.74 4.65
CA LEU A 17 -4.62 15.83 3.84
C LEU A 17 -5.20 15.60 2.44
N PRO A 18 -4.40 15.75 1.38
CA PRO A 18 -4.85 15.57 0.01
C PRO A 18 -5.03 14.09 -0.34
N ASN A 19 -5.65 13.85 -1.49
CA ASN A 19 -5.94 12.50 -1.96
C ASN A 19 -4.70 11.65 -2.28
N VAL A 20 -3.55 12.30 -2.51
CA VAL A 20 -2.29 11.64 -2.86
C VAL A 20 -1.58 10.98 -1.68
N GLN A 21 -1.89 11.38 -0.43
CA GLN A 21 -1.38 10.76 0.79
C GLN A 21 -2.29 9.62 1.24
N ALA A 22 -1.73 8.41 1.32
CA ALA A 22 -2.44 7.20 1.73
C ALA A 22 -1.95 6.64 3.08
N GLY A 23 -0.78 7.07 3.56
CA GLY A 23 -0.21 6.56 4.81
C GLY A 23 -1.05 6.96 6.02
N PHE A 24 -1.45 5.97 6.82
CA PHE A 24 -2.24 6.17 8.04
C PHE A 24 -3.59 6.88 7.84
N ILE A 25 -4.14 6.84 6.62
CA ILE A 25 -5.45 7.42 6.30
C ILE A 25 -6.51 6.33 6.29
N LYS A 26 -7.63 6.59 6.96
CA LYS A 26 -8.75 5.64 7.00
C LYS A 26 -9.25 5.36 5.57
N GLY A 27 -9.35 4.07 5.24
CA GLY A 27 -9.86 3.64 3.94
C GLY A 27 -8.84 3.73 2.79
N ARG A 28 -7.58 4.04 3.09
CA ARG A 28 -6.47 3.98 2.13
C ARG A 28 -5.36 3.08 2.67
N GLY A 29 -4.68 2.39 1.77
CA GLY A 29 -3.60 1.49 2.10
C GLY A 29 -2.52 1.44 1.04
N THR A 30 -1.51 0.63 1.31
CA THR A 30 -0.41 0.34 0.37
C THR A 30 -0.93 -0.22 -0.96
N ARG A 31 -2.00 -1.02 -0.91
CA ARG A 31 -2.66 -1.62 -2.08
C ARG A 31 -3.16 -0.57 -3.07
N ASP A 32 -3.72 0.54 -2.58
CA ASP A 32 -4.20 1.63 -3.43
C ASP A 32 -3.04 2.30 -4.17
N GLN A 33 -1.90 2.51 -3.49
CA GLN A 33 -0.71 3.09 -4.11
C GLN A 33 -0.08 2.15 -5.14
N ILE A 34 -0.05 0.85 -4.85
CA ILE A 34 0.40 -0.16 -5.80
C ILE A 34 -0.51 -0.15 -7.04
N ALA A 35 -1.83 -0.13 -6.86
CA ALA A 35 -2.80 -0.07 -7.95
C ALA A 35 -2.64 1.20 -8.79
N ASN A 36 -2.49 2.36 -8.15
CA ASN A 36 -2.28 3.63 -8.84
C ASN A 36 -1.06 3.58 -9.76
N ILE A 37 0.10 3.11 -9.26
CA ILE A 37 1.31 2.99 -10.09
C ILE A 37 1.10 2.00 -11.22
N CYS A 38 0.56 0.80 -10.95
CA CYS A 38 0.30 -0.19 -12.00
C CYS A 38 -0.59 0.37 -13.11
N TRP A 39 -1.68 1.06 -12.77
CA TRP A 39 -2.58 1.66 -13.76
C TRP A 39 -1.94 2.82 -14.52
N ILE A 40 -1.14 3.66 -13.87
CA ILE A 40 -0.38 4.73 -14.53
C ILE A 40 0.57 4.12 -15.57
N MET A 41 1.30 3.07 -15.20
CA MET A 41 2.21 2.37 -16.11
C MET A 41 1.47 1.69 -17.27
N GLU A 42 0.34 1.05 -16.98
CA GLU A 42 -0.50 0.43 -18.01
C GLU A 42 -1.01 1.47 -19.01
N LYS A 43 -1.48 2.62 -18.53
CA LYS A 43 -1.93 3.72 -19.39
C LYS A 43 -0.80 4.34 -20.19
N ALA A 44 0.36 4.59 -19.58
CA ALA A 44 1.53 5.07 -20.30
C ALA A 44 1.91 4.13 -21.45
N ARG A 45 1.88 2.82 -21.20
CA ARG A 45 2.13 1.81 -22.21
C ARG A 45 1.09 1.80 -23.33
N GLU A 46 -0.19 1.90 -22.99
CA GLU A 46 -1.30 1.97 -23.96
C GLU A 46 -1.10 3.13 -24.95
N PHE A 47 -0.65 4.29 -24.45
CA PHE A 47 -0.40 5.48 -25.25
C PHE A 47 1.06 5.64 -25.74
N GLN A 48 1.91 4.63 -25.52
CA GLN A 48 3.34 4.66 -25.85
C GLN A 48 4.08 5.91 -25.34
N LYS A 49 3.72 6.37 -24.14
CA LYS A 49 4.37 7.49 -23.46
C LYS A 49 5.50 7.00 -22.57
N ASN A 50 6.58 7.77 -22.54
CA ASN A 50 7.62 7.60 -21.53
C ASN A 50 7.07 8.08 -20.19
N ILE A 51 7.45 7.36 -19.13
CA ILE A 51 7.18 7.77 -17.75
C ILE A 51 8.40 7.51 -16.89
N TYR A 52 8.64 8.43 -15.97
CA TYR A 52 9.77 8.41 -15.06
C TYR A 52 9.26 8.47 -13.64
N PHE A 53 9.84 7.65 -12.75
CA PHE A 53 9.54 7.60 -11.33
C PHE A 53 10.79 7.88 -10.53
N CYS A 54 10.69 8.75 -9.53
CA CYS A 54 11.72 8.91 -8.49
C CYS A 54 11.12 8.49 -7.15
N PHE A 55 11.66 7.41 -6.59
CA PHE A 55 11.31 6.91 -5.27
C PHE A 55 12.19 7.61 -4.25
N ILE A 56 11.59 8.51 -3.47
CA ILE A 56 12.23 9.30 -2.44
C ILE A 56 12.24 8.53 -1.12
N ASP A 57 13.42 8.48 -0.49
CA ASP A 57 13.62 8.03 0.88
C ASP A 57 14.06 9.23 1.72
N TYR A 58 13.41 9.45 2.87
CA TYR A 58 13.82 10.47 3.83
C TYR A 58 14.67 9.85 4.94
N ALA A 59 15.76 10.51 5.29
CA ALA A 59 16.64 10.06 6.35
C ALA A 59 15.94 10.19 7.72
N LYS A 60 15.50 9.06 8.28
CA LYS A 60 14.87 8.97 9.61
C LYS A 60 13.69 9.94 9.77
N ALA A 61 12.75 9.91 8.83
CA ALA A 61 11.66 10.89 8.73
C ALA A 61 10.92 11.17 10.06
N PHE A 62 10.57 10.11 10.80
CA PHE A 62 9.89 10.22 12.09
C PHE A 62 10.78 10.83 13.18
N ASP A 63 12.08 10.56 13.17
CA ASP A 63 13.03 11.01 14.20
C ASP A 63 13.51 12.45 13.95
N CYS A 64 13.40 12.92 12.71
CA CYS A 64 13.85 14.25 12.28
C CYS A 64 12.82 15.37 12.47
N VAL A 65 11.59 15.06 12.88
CA VAL A 65 10.54 16.07 13.10
C VAL A 65 10.96 17.05 14.20
N ASP A 66 11.14 18.31 13.84
CA ASP A 66 11.48 19.36 14.80
C ASP A 66 10.25 19.77 15.62
N HIS A 67 10.36 19.73 16.95
CA HIS A 67 9.21 20.01 17.82
C HIS A 67 8.77 21.48 17.74
N ILE A 68 9.71 22.42 17.62
CA ILE A 68 9.39 23.86 17.57
C ILE A 68 8.61 24.15 16.29
N GLU A 69 9.10 23.65 15.16
CA GLU A 69 8.41 23.78 13.87
C GLU A 69 7.09 23.02 13.87
N LEU A 70 7.01 21.82 14.45
CA LEU A 70 5.77 21.06 14.56
C LEU A 70 4.67 21.89 15.24
N TRP A 71 4.95 22.52 16.38
CA TRP A 71 3.94 23.32 17.09
C TRP A 71 3.51 24.56 16.30
N LYS A 72 4.43 25.17 15.55
CA LYS A 72 4.12 26.29 14.67
C LYS A 72 3.22 25.84 13.52
N ILE A 73 3.57 24.74 12.86
CA ILE A 73 2.80 24.14 11.76
C ILE A 73 1.39 23.79 12.21
N LEU A 74 1.21 23.15 13.36
CA LEU A 74 -0.13 22.80 13.85
C LEU A 74 -1.01 24.06 14.01
N LYS A 75 -0.45 25.16 14.51
CA LYS A 75 -1.18 26.44 14.64
C LYS A 75 -1.54 27.03 13.27
N GLU A 76 -0.60 27.03 12.32
CA GLU A 76 -0.83 27.53 10.97
C GLU A 76 -1.85 26.70 10.19
N MET A 77 -1.92 25.38 10.44
CA MET A 77 -2.94 24.48 9.91
C MET A 77 -4.29 24.59 10.65
N GLY A 78 -4.48 25.60 11.51
CA GLY A 78 -5.75 25.90 12.15
C GLY A 78 -6.10 25.01 13.35
N ILE A 79 -5.15 24.25 13.90
CA ILE A 79 -5.40 23.43 15.09
C ILE A 79 -5.47 24.34 16.32
N PRO A 80 -6.54 24.25 17.14
CA PRO A 80 -6.75 25.12 18.29
C PRO A 80 -5.60 25.10 19.29
N GLU A 81 -5.24 26.28 19.82
CA GLU A 81 -4.12 26.46 20.76
C GLU A 81 -4.21 25.53 21.97
N HIS A 82 -5.41 25.28 22.50
CA HIS A 82 -5.59 24.39 23.65
C HIS A 82 -5.19 22.93 23.33
N LEU A 83 -5.43 22.44 22.10
CA LEU A 83 -4.99 21.11 21.67
C LEU A 83 -3.47 21.09 21.46
N THR A 84 -2.94 22.10 20.78
CA THR A 84 -1.49 22.23 20.56
C THR A 84 -0.72 22.31 21.88
N CYS A 85 -1.26 23.02 22.88
CA CYS A 85 -0.67 23.10 24.22
C CYS A 85 -0.64 21.72 24.92
N LEU A 86 -1.74 20.95 24.84
CA LEU A 86 -1.77 19.58 25.37
C LEU A 86 -0.73 18.68 24.69
N LEU A 87 -0.60 18.78 23.36
CA LEU A 87 0.40 18.02 22.60
C LEU A 87 1.82 18.42 22.99
N ARG A 88 2.11 19.72 23.08
CA ARG A 88 3.41 20.23 23.52
C ARG A 88 3.77 19.73 24.91
N ASN A 89 2.81 19.70 25.84
CA ASN A 89 3.04 19.19 27.19
C ASN A 89 3.32 17.67 27.21
N LEU A 90 2.78 16.90 26.27
CA LEU A 90 3.11 15.47 26.14
C LEU A 90 4.57 15.25 25.69
N TYR A 91 5.15 16.20 24.95
CA TYR A 91 6.50 16.16 24.40
C TYR A 91 7.54 16.90 25.26
N ALA A 92 7.12 17.64 26.29
CA ALA A 92 8.03 18.42 27.13
C ALA A 92 8.86 17.56 28.08
N GLY A 93 10.15 17.86 28.20
CA GLY A 93 11.05 17.26 29.20
C GLY A 93 11.25 15.75 29.07
N GLN A 94 11.18 15.23 27.85
CA GLN A 94 11.22 13.79 27.61
C GLN A 94 12.63 13.24 27.64
N GLU A 95 12.78 12.10 28.31
CA GLU A 95 14.03 11.34 28.34
C GLU A 95 13.81 9.94 27.77
N ALA A 96 14.85 9.42 27.12
CA ALA A 96 14.91 8.05 26.64
C ALA A 96 16.21 7.38 27.10
N THR A 97 16.18 6.05 27.13
CA THR A 97 17.37 5.21 27.29
C THR A 97 17.27 4.03 26.32
N VAL A 98 18.41 3.52 25.86
CA VAL A 98 18.48 2.39 24.93
C VAL A 98 18.88 1.14 25.69
N ARG A 99 18.06 0.10 25.61
CA ARG A 99 18.39 -1.23 26.12
C ARG A 99 19.12 -2.03 25.04
N THR A 100 20.38 -2.34 25.30
CA THR A 100 21.24 -3.17 24.43
C THR A 100 21.49 -4.55 25.05
N GLY A 101 22.13 -5.46 24.32
CA GLY A 101 22.57 -6.75 24.87
C GLY A 101 23.64 -6.63 25.96
N HIS A 102 24.30 -5.46 26.08
CA HIS A 102 25.35 -5.19 27.06
C HIS A 102 24.86 -4.40 28.27
N GLY A 103 23.56 -4.06 28.33
CA GLY A 103 22.97 -3.25 29.40
C GLY A 103 22.11 -2.10 28.88
N THR A 104 21.64 -1.28 29.81
CA THR A 104 20.83 -0.08 29.54
C THR A 104 21.74 1.14 29.55
N THR A 105 21.63 2.01 28.55
CA THR A 105 22.43 3.25 28.50
C THR A 105 21.95 4.27 29.53
N ASP A 106 22.70 5.34 29.71
CA ASP A 106 22.21 6.48 30.47
C ASP A 106 20.99 7.13 29.80
N TRP A 107 20.22 7.87 30.60
CA TRP A 107 19.10 8.67 30.12
C TRP A 107 19.61 9.86 29.32
N PHE A 108 18.95 10.16 28.21
CA PHE A 108 19.22 11.33 27.39
C PHE A 108 17.92 12.01 26.97
N GLN A 109 17.98 13.33 26.78
CA GLN A 109 16.83 14.15 26.42
C GLN A 109 16.45 13.97 24.95
N ILE A 110 15.15 13.87 24.67
CA ILE A 110 14.61 13.79 23.31
C ILE A 110 14.37 15.21 22.79
N GLY A 111 15.20 15.66 21.85
CA GLY A 111 15.08 16.99 21.24
C GLY A 111 14.25 17.04 19.95
N LYS A 112 14.09 15.91 19.26
CA LYS A 112 13.42 15.81 17.96
C LYS A 112 12.70 14.47 17.80
N GLY A 113 11.77 14.45 16.86
CA GLY A 113 11.07 13.27 16.39
C GLY A 113 9.72 13.06 17.06
N VAL A 114 8.86 12.29 16.39
CA VAL A 114 7.58 11.81 16.94
C VAL A 114 7.77 10.42 17.56
N HIS A 115 6.97 10.07 18.57
CA HIS A 115 7.17 8.80 19.29
C HIS A 115 6.77 7.61 18.43
N GLN A 116 7.72 6.76 18.08
CA GLN A 116 7.41 5.50 17.42
C GLN A 116 6.56 4.62 18.35
N GLY A 117 5.42 4.13 17.84
CA GLY A 117 4.45 3.36 18.62
C GLY A 117 3.38 4.18 19.35
N CYS A 118 3.48 5.52 19.40
CA CYS A 118 2.39 6.36 19.89
C CYS A 118 1.29 6.50 18.84
N ILE A 119 0.03 6.43 19.29
CA ILE A 119 -1.15 6.53 18.41
C ILE A 119 -1.34 7.92 17.79
N LEU A 120 -0.69 8.96 18.32
CA LEU A 120 -0.76 10.33 17.79
C LEU A 120 0.29 10.60 16.71
N SER A 121 1.44 9.93 16.78
CA SER A 121 2.59 10.18 15.91
C SER A 121 2.26 10.10 14.42
N PRO A 122 1.46 9.13 13.93
CA PRO A 122 1.06 9.12 12.52
C PRO A 122 0.31 10.38 12.07
N CYS A 123 -0.62 10.88 12.91
CA CYS A 123 -1.38 12.10 12.60
C CYS A 123 -0.46 13.33 12.58
N LEU A 124 0.41 13.45 13.59
CA LEU A 124 1.36 14.56 13.70
C LEU A 124 2.36 14.57 12.54
N PHE A 125 2.90 13.40 12.20
CA PHE A 125 3.83 13.25 11.08
C PHE A 125 3.15 13.61 9.75
N ASN A 126 1.94 13.12 9.51
CA ASN A 126 1.24 13.44 8.26
C ASN A 126 0.95 14.94 8.12
N LEU A 127 0.51 15.63 9.18
CA LEU A 127 0.30 17.08 9.16
C LEU A 127 1.60 17.83 8.88
N TYR A 128 2.68 17.44 9.56
CA TYR A 128 4.02 18.00 9.36
C TYR A 128 4.52 17.81 7.92
N ALA A 129 4.45 16.59 7.40
CA ALA A 129 4.87 16.25 6.05
C ALA A 129 3.99 16.96 5.00
N GLU A 130 2.69 17.09 5.24
CA GLU A 130 1.79 17.80 4.33
C GLU A 130 2.11 19.28 4.25
N TYR A 131 2.35 19.93 5.40
CA TYR A 131 2.74 21.34 5.40
C TYR A 131 4.01 21.59 4.58
N ILE A 132 5.03 20.74 4.74
CA ILE A 132 6.25 20.79 3.93
C ILE A 132 5.90 20.63 2.44
N MET A 133 5.06 19.66 2.09
CA MET A 133 4.70 19.37 0.70
C MET A 133 3.90 20.48 0.03
N ARG A 134 3.05 21.21 0.78
CA ARG A 134 2.37 22.42 0.29
C ARG A 134 3.37 23.52 -0.04
N ASN A 135 4.39 23.71 0.79
CA ASN A 135 5.43 24.72 0.56
C ASN A 135 6.33 24.38 -0.63
N VAL A 136 6.47 23.11 -0.99
CA VAL A 136 7.17 22.69 -2.22
C VAL A 136 6.45 23.18 -3.49
N GLY A 137 5.13 23.42 -3.41
CA GLY A 137 4.34 23.87 -4.55
C GLY A 137 4.28 22.84 -5.68
N LEU A 138 4.09 21.57 -5.31
CA LEU A 138 3.93 20.47 -6.27
C LEU A 138 2.57 20.55 -6.96
N GLU A 139 1.50 20.98 -6.29
CA GLU A 139 0.16 21.03 -6.89
C GLU A 139 0.07 22.05 -8.04
N GLU A 140 0.81 23.15 -7.94
CA GLU A 140 0.90 24.20 -8.97
C GLU A 140 1.88 23.85 -10.10
N ALA A 141 2.69 22.79 -9.92
CA ALA A 141 3.65 22.37 -10.93
C ALA A 141 2.94 21.80 -12.16
N GLN A 142 3.32 22.29 -13.34
CA GLN A 142 2.84 21.76 -14.63
C GLN A 142 3.46 20.39 -14.98
N ALA A 143 4.61 20.09 -14.36
CA ALA A 143 5.33 18.82 -14.49
C ALA A 143 4.55 17.68 -13.82
N GLY A 144 4.51 16.52 -14.47
CA GLY A 144 3.79 15.35 -13.98
C GLY A 144 3.17 14.51 -15.09
N ILE A 145 2.33 13.55 -14.72
CA ILE A 145 1.60 12.69 -15.65
C ILE A 145 0.18 13.18 -15.81
N LYS A 146 -0.23 13.47 -17.06
CA LYS A 146 -1.55 14.01 -17.36
C LYS A 146 -2.54 12.88 -17.65
N ILE A 147 -3.44 12.60 -16.71
CA ILE A 147 -4.50 11.59 -16.85
C ILE A 147 -5.86 12.24 -16.67
N ALA A 148 -6.75 12.10 -17.67
CA ALA A 148 -8.13 12.57 -17.61
C ALA A 148 -8.28 14.03 -17.09
N ARG A 149 -7.46 14.94 -17.62
CA ARG A 149 -7.38 16.38 -17.25
C ARG A 149 -6.82 16.68 -15.85
N ARG A 150 -6.33 15.68 -15.12
CA ARG A 150 -5.60 15.86 -13.86
C ARG A 150 -4.11 15.67 -14.09
N ASN A 151 -3.30 16.46 -13.38
CA ASN A 151 -1.86 16.26 -13.33
C ASN A 151 -1.52 15.47 -12.07
N ILE A 152 -0.84 14.33 -12.23
CA ILE A 152 -0.40 13.49 -11.11
C ILE A 152 1.13 13.52 -11.12
N ASN A 153 1.72 14.14 -10.10
CA ASN A 153 3.16 14.26 -9.99
C ASN A 153 3.75 13.58 -8.75
N ASN A 154 2.92 13.23 -7.77
CA ASN A 154 3.35 12.51 -6.58
C ASN A 154 2.30 11.53 -6.05
N LEU A 155 2.79 10.45 -5.45
CA LEU A 155 2.03 9.52 -4.62
C LEU A 155 2.79 9.35 -3.31
N ARG A 156 2.07 9.35 -2.20
CA ARG A 156 2.67 9.35 -0.85
C ARG A 156 2.07 8.26 0.03
N TYR A 157 2.92 7.59 0.78
CA TYR A 157 2.53 6.66 1.83
C TYR A 157 3.40 6.93 3.07
N ALA A 158 2.89 7.76 3.97
CA ALA A 158 3.66 8.30 5.08
C ALA A 158 4.90 9.05 4.56
N ASP A 159 6.10 8.57 4.88
CA ASP A 159 7.38 9.11 4.42
C ASP A 159 7.74 8.64 3.00
N ASP A 160 7.31 7.46 2.58
CA ASP A 160 7.54 6.98 1.20
C ASP A 160 6.87 7.93 0.20
N THR A 161 7.67 8.62 -0.61
CA THR A 161 7.17 9.54 -1.64
C THR A 161 7.66 9.07 -3.01
N THR A 162 6.75 8.93 -3.96
CA THR A 162 7.08 8.64 -5.35
C THR A 162 6.73 9.85 -6.19
N LEU A 163 7.73 10.53 -6.76
CA LEU A 163 7.52 11.54 -7.78
C LEU A 163 7.43 10.90 -9.16
N MET A 164 6.67 11.52 -10.06
CA MET A 164 6.51 11.01 -11.42
C MET A 164 6.31 12.13 -12.44
N ALA A 165 6.80 11.93 -13.67
CA ALA A 165 6.61 12.84 -14.78
C ALA A 165 6.70 12.13 -16.14
N GLU A 166 6.28 12.81 -17.22
CA GLU A 166 6.39 12.32 -18.60
C GLU A 166 7.77 12.56 -19.22
N SER A 167 8.60 13.44 -18.64
CA SER A 167 10.00 13.66 -19.06
C SER A 167 10.99 13.61 -17.90
N GLU A 168 12.26 13.37 -18.24
CA GLU A 168 13.35 13.32 -17.28
C GLU A 168 13.61 14.70 -16.66
N GLU A 169 13.54 15.76 -17.47
CA GLU A 169 13.74 17.15 -17.07
C GLU A 169 12.64 17.61 -16.10
N GLU A 170 11.38 17.24 -16.38
CA GLU A 170 10.26 17.52 -15.49
C GLU A 170 10.45 16.84 -14.14
N LEU A 171 10.82 15.56 -14.11
CA LEU A 171 11.04 14.84 -12.86
C LEU A 171 12.22 15.42 -12.07
N LYS A 172 13.31 15.80 -12.74
CA LYS A 172 14.44 16.52 -12.12
C LYS A 172 13.98 17.84 -11.49
N SER A 173 13.14 18.61 -12.20
CA SER A 173 12.62 19.88 -11.67
C SER A 173 11.77 19.69 -10.41
N LEU A 174 10.91 18.66 -10.38
CA LEU A 174 10.11 18.31 -9.21
C LEU A 174 10.98 17.91 -8.02
N LEU A 175 12.02 17.11 -8.28
CA LEU A 175 12.94 16.67 -7.23
C LEU A 175 13.75 17.82 -6.65
N MET A 176 14.22 18.76 -7.48
CA MET A 176 14.94 19.94 -7.00
C MET A 176 14.07 20.82 -6.10
N LYS A 177 12.79 20.99 -6.42
CA LYS A 177 11.84 21.69 -5.53
C LYS A 177 11.70 21.01 -4.17
N VAL A 178 11.58 19.68 -4.15
CA VAL A 178 11.52 18.93 -2.87
C VAL A 178 12.81 19.12 -2.07
N LYS A 179 13.96 19.05 -2.75
CA LYS A 179 15.27 19.22 -2.13
C LYS A 179 15.49 20.62 -1.53
N GLU A 180 15.05 21.67 -2.21
CA GLU A 180 15.15 23.05 -1.69
C GLU A 180 14.41 23.22 -0.35
N ASN A 181 13.39 22.39 -0.11
CA ASN A 181 12.58 22.38 1.11
C ASN A 181 13.14 21.46 2.22
N GLU A 182 14.30 20.80 2.03
CA GLU A 182 14.96 20.03 3.09
C GLU A 182 15.21 20.86 4.35
N LYS A 183 15.46 22.16 4.18
CA LYS A 183 15.70 23.12 5.27
C LYS A 183 14.53 23.21 6.25
N VAL A 184 13.32 22.84 5.81
CA VAL A 184 12.09 22.89 6.61
C VAL A 184 11.89 21.60 7.44
N GLY A 185 12.71 20.57 7.23
CA GLY A 185 12.97 19.53 8.25
C GLY A 185 12.98 18.07 7.79
N LEU A 186 12.67 17.76 6.52
CA LEU A 186 12.80 16.41 5.99
C LEU A 186 14.00 16.30 5.06
N LYS A 187 15.06 15.65 5.53
CA LYS A 187 16.30 15.44 4.76
C LYS A 187 16.16 14.24 3.84
N LEU A 188 16.53 14.39 2.56
CA LEU A 188 16.57 13.31 1.59
C LEU A 188 17.75 12.39 1.86
N ASN A 189 17.56 11.12 1.54
CA ASN A 189 18.58 10.10 1.59
C ASN A 189 18.93 9.66 0.17
N ILE A 190 19.77 10.45 -0.50
CA ILE A 190 20.10 10.32 -1.92
C ILE A 190 20.61 8.90 -2.25
N GLN A 191 21.40 8.29 -1.38
CA GLN A 191 21.91 6.92 -1.55
C GLN A 191 20.83 5.83 -1.56
N LYS A 192 19.68 6.07 -0.93
CA LYS A 192 18.55 5.12 -0.93
C LYS A 192 17.48 5.48 -1.96
N MET A 193 17.54 6.68 -2.52
CA MET A 193 16.65 7.09 -3.60
C MET A 193 16.91 6.24 -4.83
N LYS A 194 15.83 5.97 -5.57
CA LYS A 194 15.90 5.15 -6.77
C LYS A 194 15.10 5.79 -7.89
N ILE A 195 15.60 5.69 -9.11
CA ILE A 195 14.90 6.15 -10.30
C ILE A 195 14.56 4.93 -11.16
N MET A 196 13.34 4.91 -11.67
CA MET A 196 12.87 3.88 -12.60
C MET A 196 12.18 4.57 -13.76
N ALA A 197 12.43 4.10 -14.98
CA ALA A 197 11.86 4.68 -16.17
C ALA A 197 11.30 3.61 -17.09
N PHE A 198 10.13 3.91 -17.68
CA PHE A 198 9.63 3.23 -18.87
C PHE A 198 10.02 4.09 -20.07
N GLY A 199 11.31 4.02 -20.44
CA GLY A 199 11.93 4.88 -21.45
C GLY A 199 13.45 4.96 -21.26
N PRO A 200 14.18 5.60 -22.18
CA PRO A 200 15.61 5.88 -21.99
C PRO A 200 15.79 6.84 -20.80
N ILE A 201 16.82 6.58 -19.99
CA ILE A 201 17.15 7.35 -18.79
C ILE A 201 18.65 7.61 -18.73
N THR A 202 19.03 8.85 -18.41
CA THR A 202 20.43 9.22 -18.17
C THR A 202 20.81 9.08 -16.69
N SER A 203 22.11 9.08 -16.37
CA SER A 203 22.57 9.08 -14.97
C SER A 203 22.28 10.42 -14.31
N TRP A 204 21.82 10.40 -13.06
CA TRP A 204 21.49 11.61 -12.30
C TRP A 204 22.49 11.78 -11.18
N GLU A 205 23.00 12.99 -11.01
CA GLU A 205 23.84 13.38 -9.88
C GLU A 205 23.18 14.52 -9.10
N ILE A 206 23.15 14.36 -7.78
CA ILE A 206 22.56 15.30 -6.83
C ILE A 206 23.58 15.47 -5.70
N ASP A 207 24.09 16.69 -5.49
CA ASP A 207 25.17 16.98 -4.52
C ASP A 207 26.43 16.13 -4.70
N GLY A 208 26.75 15.75 -5.93
CA GLY A 208 27.88 14.88 -6.24
C GLY A 208 27.65 13.40 -5.90
N GLU A 209 26.44 13.02 -5.47
CA GLU A 209 26.02 11.63 -5.31
C GLU A 209 25.18 11.19 -6.51
N THR A 210 25.52 10.06 -7.12
CA THR A 210 24.75 9.46 -8.21
C THR A 210 23.52 8.74 -7.65
N VAL A 211 22.34 9.04 -8.20
CA VAL A 211 21.10 8.34 -7.84
C VAL A 211 21.02 6.99 -8.58
N GLU A 212 20.66 5.92 -7.86
CA GLU A 212 20.60 4.58 -8.43
C GLU A 212 19.43 4.44 -9.43
N THR A 213 19.73 4.11 -10.69
CA THR A 213 18.73 3.74 -11.69
C THR A 213 18.44 2.24 -11.61
N VAL A 214 17.16 1.87 -11.47
CA VAL A 214 16.72 0.49 -11.33
C VAL A 214 15.66 0.12 -12.36
N SER A 215 15.67 -1.16 -12.77
CA SER A 215 14.62 -1.76 -13.60
C SER A 215 13.50 -2.40 -12.78
N VAL A 216 13.71 -2.57 -11.47
CA VAL A 216 12.79 -3.22 -10.54
C VAL A 216 12.84 -2.51 -9.19
N PHE A 217 11.68 -2.18 -8.64
CA PHE A 217 11.53 -1.57 -7.31
C PHE A 217 10.49 -2.31 -6.46
N ILE A 218 10.65 -2.34 -5.14
CA ILE A 218 9.66 -2.91 -4.22
C ILE A 218 8.86 -1.77 -3.57
N LEU A 219 7.65 -1.54 -4.06
CA LEU A 219 6.74 -0.51 -3.53
C LEU A 219 5.63 -1.15 -2.70
N GLY A 220 5.44 -0.70 -1.46
CA GLY A 220 4.37 -1.23 -0.59
C GLY A 220 4.43 -2.76 -0.42
N GLY A 221 5.61 -3.36 -0.56
CA GLY A 221 5.86 -4.80 -0.53
C GLY A 221 5.69 -5.53 -1.87
N SER A 222 5.17 -4.87 -2.91
CA SER A 222 4.97 -5.43 -4.26
C SER A 222 6.09 -5.06 -5.21
N LYS A 223 6.50 -6.01 -6.05
CA LYS A 223 7.51 -5.78 -7.08
C LYS A 223 6.92 -5.07 -8.28
N ILE A 224 7.44 -3.89 -8.58
CA ILE A 224 7.12 -3.10 -9.77
C ILE A 224 8.32 -3.20 -10.72
N THR A 225 8.07 -3.55 -11.98
CA THR A 225 9.10 -3.64 -13.02
C THR A 225 8.91 -2.50 -14.00
N ALA A 226 10.01 -1.99 -14.56
CA ALA A 226 9.99 -0.86 -15.49
C ALA A 226 9.08 -1.09 -16.70
N ASP A 227 8.97 -2.33 -17.19
CA ASP A 227 8.11 -2.75 -18.31
C ASP A 227 6.63 -2.96 -17.94
N GLY A 228 6.29 -2.85 -16.66
CA GLY A 228 4.94 -3.07 -16.12
C GLY A 228 4.49 -4.54 -16.10
N ASP A 229 5.36 -5.52 -16.36
CA ASP A 229 4.97 -6.94 -16.36
C ASP A 229 4.80 -7.51 -14.94
N CYS A 230 3.54 -7.73 -14.55
CA CYS A 230 3.18 -8.32 -13.26
C CYS A 230 3.62 -9.80 -13.11
N SER A 231 4.05 -10.47 -14.19
CA SER A 231 4.42 -11.89 -14.16
C SER A 231 5.55 -12.20 -13.16
N HIS A 232 6.50 -11.28 -12.98
CA HIS A 232 7.59 -11.46 -12.01
C HIS A 232 7.13 -11.34 -10.55
N GLU A 233 6.16 -10.47 -10.27
CA GLU A 233 5.58 -10.34 -8.93
C GLU A 233 4.67 -11.53 -8.59
N ILE A 234 3.85 -11.99 -9.53
CA ILE A 234 3.00 -13.17 -9.35
C ILE A 234 3.84 -14.38 -8.96
N LYS A 235 4.93 -14.65 -9.71
CA LYS A 235 5.86 -15.73 -9.39
C LYS A 235 6.50 -15.55 -8.00
N ARG A 236 6.89 -14.33 -7.64
CA ARG A 236 7.45 -14.01 -6.31
C ARG A 236 6.44 -14.30 -5.21
N ARG A 237 5.18 -13.91 -5.37
CA ARG A 237 4.11 -14.13 -4.39
C ARG A 237 3.78 -15.60 -4.20
N LEU A 238 3.70 -16.36 -5.30
CA LEU A 238 3.57 -17.82 -5.25
C LEU A 238 4.77 -18.46 -4.52
N PHE A 239 5.99 -17.99 -4.78
CA PHE A 239 7.19 -18.47 -4.08
C PHE A 239 7.15 -18.16 -2.57
N LEU A 240 6.74 -16.95 -2.18
CA LEU A 240 6.56 -16.59 -0.77
C LEU A 240 5.49 -17.46 -0.10
N GLY A 241 4.36 -17.69 -0.77
CA GLY A 241 3.33 -18.62 -0.31
C GLY A 241 3.86 -20.04 -0.11
N ARG A 242 4.67 -20.56 -1.04
CA ARG A 242 5.33 -21.86 -0.91
C ARG A 242 6.26 -21.92 0.30
N LYS A 243 6.99 -20.84 0.58
CA LYS A 243 7.87 -20.74 1.76
C LYS A 243 7.06 -20.83 3.06
N VAL A 244 5.95 -20.09 3.16
CA VAL A 244 5.04 -20.19 4.33
C VAL A 244 4.48 -21.60 4.47
N MET A 245 3.98 -22.19 3.38
CA MET A 245 3.46 -23.56 3.38
C MET A 245 4.51 -24.59 3.83
N THR A 246 5.77 -24.40 3.45
CA THR A 246 6.87 -25.29 3.81
C THR A 246 7.26 -25.13 5.28
N ASN A 247 7.29 -23.90 5.80
CA ASN A 247 7.57 -23.63 7.21
C ASN A 247 6.51 -24.23 8.15
N LEU A 248 5.25 -24.31 7.70
CA LEU A 248 4.16 -24.96 8.41
C LEU A 248 4.13 -26.50 8.21
N GLY A 249 5.15 -27.07 7.59
CA GLY A 249 5.18 -28.48 7.21
C GLY A 249 5.05 -29.46 8.37
N SER A 250 5.59 -29.15 9.55
CA SER A 250 5.43 -29.98 10.76
C SER A 250 3.97 -30.03 11.22
N ILE A 251 3.29 -28.88 11.21
CA ILE A 251 1.87 -28.74 11.56
C ILE A 251 1.00 -29.53 10.59
N PHE A 252 1.26 -29.41 9.28
CA PHE A 252 0.47 -30.12 8.27
C PHE A 252 0.68 -31.65 8.31
N LYS A 253 1.86 -32.12 8.73
CA LYS A 253 2.16 -33.54 8.95
C LYS A 253 1.63 -34.09 10.29
N GLY A 254 1.38 -33.23 11.28
CA GLY A 254 0.86 -33.63 12.59
C GLY A 254 -0.52 -34.30 12.49
N ARG A 255 -0.70 -35.44 13.14
CA ARG A 255 -1.98 -36.16 13.19
C ARG A 255 -2.94 -35.59 14.22
N ASP A 256 -2.40 -34.88 15.22
CA ASP A 256 -3.17 -34.29 16.33
C ASP A 256 -3.96 -33.03 15.92
N ILE A 257 -3.74 -32.54 14.69
CA ILE A 257 -4.38 -31.33 14.17
C ILE A 257 -5.40 -31.73 13.11
N THR A 258 -6.65 -31.31 13.33
CA THR A 258 -7.75 -31.63 12.42
C THR A 258 -7.57 -31.00 11.04
N VAL A 259 -8.07 -31.65 10.00
CA VAL A 259 -8.05 -31.12 8.62
C VAL A 259 -8.72 -29.74 8.53
N PRO A 260 -9.91 -29.48 9.14
CA PRO A 260 -10.50 -28.14 9.15
C PRO A 260 -9.57 -27.06 9.72
N THR A 261 -8.86 -27.34 10.81
CA THR A 261 -7.87 -26.41 11.37
C THR A 261 -6.72 -26.15 10.40
N LYS A 262 -6.21 -27.19 9.73
CA LYS A 262 -5.14 -27.04 8.72
C LYS A 262 -5.60 -26.20 7.52
N VAL A 263 -6.83 -26.41 7.04
CA VAL A 263 -7.43 -25.59 5.98
C VAL A 263 -7.56 -24.13 6.42
N CYS A 264 -7.98 -23.88 7.66
CA CYS A 264 -8.04 -22.54 8.23
C CYS A 264 -6.66 -21.87 8.22
N LEU A 265 -5.61 -22.58 8.63
CA LEU A 265 -4.23 -22.05 8.61
C LEU A 265 -3.75 -21.68 7.21
N ILE A 266 -4.04 -22.51 6.19
CA ILE A 266 -3.70 -22.16 4.79
C ILE A 266 -4.41 -20.87 4.38
N LYS A 267 -5.73 -20.78 4.63
CA LYS A 267 -6.53 -19.61 4.27
C LYS A 267 -6.11 -18.35 5.03
N ALA A 268 -5.64 -18.47 6.26
CA ALA A 268 -5.25 -17.34 7.11
C ALA A 268 -3.79 -16.91 6.96
N MET A 269 -2.89 -17.81 6.57
CA MET A 269 -1.43 -17.53 6.56
C MET A 269 -0.80 -17.62 5.17
N VAL A 270 -1.28 -18.52 4.31
CA VAL A 270 -0.68 -18.75 2.98
C VAL A 270 -1.35 -17.88 1.93
N PHE A 271 -2.68 -17.93 1.83
CA PHE A 271 -3.40 -17.21 0.78
C PHE A 271 -3.27 -15.68 0.87
N PRO A 272 -3.29 -15.04 2.05
CA PRO A 272 -3.09 -13.59 2.13
C PRO A 272 -1.73 -13.15 1.58
N VAL A 273 -0.68 -13.96 1.75
CA VAL A 273 0.66 -13.68 1.21
C VAL A 273 0.66 -13.74 -0.32
N VAL A 274 -0.06 -14.70 -0.89
CA VAL A 274 -0.16 -14.91 -2.34
C VAL A 274 -1.06 -13.88 -3.02
N MET A 275 -2.17 -13.52 -2.39
CA MET A 275 -3.19 -12.63 -2.95
C MET A 275 -2.91 -11.15 -2.72
N TYR A 276 -1.90 -10.79 -1.93
CA TYR A 276 -1.58 -9.40 -1.66
C TYR A 276 -1.21 -8.65 -2.95
N GLY A 277 -1.97 -7.60 -3.27
CA GLY A 277 -1.79 -6.79 -4.47
C GLY A 277 -2.40 -7.40 -5.74
N TRP A 278 -3.15 -8.51 -5.65
CA TRP A 278 -3.71 -9.18 -6.83
C TRP A 278 -4.62 -8.27 -7.67
N GLU A 279 -5.35 -7.37 -7.03
CA GLU A 279 -6.22 -6.38 -7.67
C GLU A 279 -5.50 -5.42 -8.62
N SER A 280 -4.19 -5.25 -8.47
CA SER A 280 -3.38 -4.38 -9.32
C SER A 280 -2.72 -5.12 -10.49
N TRP A 281 -2.87 -6.44 -10.58
CA TRP A 281 -2.14 -7.25 -11.55
C TRP A 281 -2.89 -7.39 -12.87
N THR A 282 -2.18 -7.16 -13.98
CA THR A 282 -2.63 -7.58 -15.31
C THR A 282 -2.38 -9.08 -15.50
N VAL A 283 -3.33 -9.92 -15.09
CA VAL A 283 -3.16 -11.38 -15.07
C VAL A 283 -3.35 -12.00 -16.46
N LYS A 284 -2.32 -12.68 -16.97
CA LYS A 284 -2.37 -13.46 -18.21
C LYS A 284 -2.90 -14.88 -17.95
N LYS A 285 -3.45 -15.54 -18.97
CA LYS A 285 -3.94 -16.93 -18.88
C LYS A 285 -2.90 -17.94 -18.36
N ALA A 286 -1.61 -17.70 -18.60
CA ALA A 286 -0.54 -18.53 -18.05
C ALA A 286 -0.38 -18.35 -16.53
N GLU A 287 -0.57 -17.13 -16.03
CA GLU A 287 -0.44 -16.82 -14.60
C GLU A 287 -1.66 -17.30 -13.80
N CYS A 288 -2.87 -17.25 -14.37
CA CYS A 288 -4.05 -17.92 -13.79
C CYS A 288 -3.77 -19.41 -13.58
N ARG A 289 -3.31 -20.11 -14.62
CA ARG A 289 -2.98 -21.55 -14.55
C ARG A 289 -1.92 -21.86 -13.48
N ARG A 290 -0.94 -20.99 -13.29
CA ARG A 290 0.08 -21.15 -12.23
C ARG A 290 -0.51 -20.99 -10.83
N THR A 291 -1.46 -20.07 -10.67
CA THR A 291 -2.15 -19.82 -9.41
C THR A 291 -3.06 -21.00 -9.06
N ASP A 292 -3.84 -21.49 -10.04
CA ASP A 292 -4.65 -22.71 -9.88
C ASP A 292 -3.77 -23.92 -9.49
N ALA A 293 -2.62 -24.08 -10.16
CA ALA A 293 -1.68 -25.16 -9.85
C ALA A 293 -1.07 -25.01 -8.44
N PHE A 294 -0.83 -23.80 -7.97
CA PHE A 294 -0.36 -23.54 -6.61
C PHE A 294 -1.43 -23.88 -5.57
N GLU A 295 -2.68 -23.48 -5.81
CA GLU A 295 -3.79 -23.81 -4.91
C GLU A 295 -3.98 -25.32 -4.79
N LEU A 296 -4.02 -26.03 -5.93
CA LEU A 296 -4.10 -27.50 -5.94
C LEU A 296 -2.91 -28.14 -5.22
N TRP A 297 -1.71 -27.58 -5.37
CA TRP A 297 -0.53 -28.05 -4.66
C TRP A 297 -0.65 -27.87 -3.14
N CYS A 298 -1.24 -26.77 -2.66
CA CYS A 298 -1.51 -26.56 -1.23
C CYS A 298 -2.46 -27.63 -0.68
N TRP A 299 -3.56 -27.91 -1.38
CA TRP A 299 -4.56 -28.88 -0.93
C TRP A 299 -4.03 -30.31 -0.92
N ARG A 300 -3.32 -30.74 -1.98
CA ARG A 300 -2.68 -32.07 -2.04
C ARG A 300 -1.67 -32.32 -0.92
N ARG A 301 -1.12 -31.25 -0.32
CA ARG A 301 -0.14 -31.37 0.76
C ARG A 301 -0.78 -31.56 2.14
N LEU A 302 -2.10 -31.33 2.25
CA LEU A 302 -2.89 -31.72 3.41
C LEU A 302 -3.33 -33.19 3.35
N GLU A 303 -3.48 -33.73 2.14
CA GLU A 303 -3.87 -35.10 1.91
C GLU A 303 -2.69 -36.05 2.21
N SER A 304 -2.83 -36.91 3.22
CA SER A 304 -2.02 -38.13 3.27
C SER A 304 -2.54 -39.10 2.19
N PRO A 305 -1.71 -40.00 1.63
CA PRO A 305 -2.17 -40.99 0.64
C PRO A 305 -3.31 -41.90 1.11
N LEU A 306 -3.68 -41.87 2.40
CA LEU A 306 -4.67 -42.75 3.02
C LEU A 306 -6.07 -42.14 3.16
N ASP A 307 -6.26 -40.83 2.93
CA ASP A 307 -7.54 -40.12 3.22
C ASP A 307 -8.32 -39.68 1.97
N CYS A 308 -8.03 -40.26 0.79
CA CYS A 308 -8.68 -39.89 -0.48
C CYS A 308 -10.21 -40.14 -0.58
N LYS A 309 -10.93 -40.41 0.52
CA LYS A 309 -12.35 -40.79 0.51
C LYS A 309 -13.33 -39.71 0.99
N GLU A 310 -12.91 -38.58 1.54
CA GLU A 310 -13.87 -37.61 2.15
C GLU A 310 -13.73 -36.15 1.69
N ILE A 311 -13.31 -35.90 0.46
CA ILE A 311 -13.47 -34.57 -0.14
C ILE A 311 -14.14 -34.73 -1.50
N GLN A 312 -15.46 -34.50 -1.55
CA GLN A 312 -16.10 -34.23 -2.84
C GLN A 312 -15.60 -32.86 -3.33
N PRO A 313 -15.19 -32.72 -4.60
CA PRO A 313 -15.00 -31.41 -5.18
C PRO A 313 -16.31 -30.64 -5.05
N VAL A 314 -16.24 -29.38 -4.59
CA VAL A 314 -17.39 -28.48 -4.61
C VAL A 314 -17.68 -28.11 -6.06
N HIS A 315 -18.33 -29.02 -6.77
CA HIS A 315 -18.91 -28.80 -8.09
C HIS A 315 -20.35 -29.29 -8.06
N PRO A 316 -21.35 -28.40 -8.20
CA PRO A 316 -22.66 -28.83 -8.61
C PRO A 316 -22.55 -29.36 -10.05
N LYS A 317 -23.07 -30.57 -10.28
CA LYS A 317 -23.35 -31.05 -11.63
C LYS A 317 -24.36 -30.09 -12.26
N GLY A 318 -23.93 -29.30 -13.23
CA GLY A 318 -24.81 -28.43 -13.98
C GLY A 318 -24.05 -27.31 -14.64
N ASP A 319 -24.17 -27.24 -15.96
CA ASP A 319 -23.63 -26.23 -16.86
C ASP A 319 -24.04 -24.81 -16.41
N GLN A 320 -23.18 -24.15 -15.64
CA GLN A 320 -23.25 -22.71 -15.34
C GLN A 320 -21.81 -22.18 -15.16
N SER A 321 -21.56 -21.06 -15.83
CA SER A 321 -20.34 -20.25 -15.88
C SER A 321 -19.39 -20.38 -14.68
N ARG A 322 -18.11 -20.68 -14.98
CA ARG A 322 -16.99 -20.56 -14.04
C ARG A 322 -16.85 -19.11 -13.59
N VAL A 323 -17.41 -18.77 -12.44
CA VAL A 323 -17.23 -17.49 -11.76
C VAL A 323 -16.64 -17.76 -10.38
N PHE A 324 -15.32 -17.63 -10.27
CA PHE A 324 -14.68 -17.28 -9.00
C PHE A 324 -14.59 -15.75 -8.98
N ILE A 325 -15.40 -15.14 -8.11
CA ILE A 325 -15.39 -13.73 -7.66
C ILE A 325 -14.89 -12.70 -8.70
N GLY A 326 -15.85 -12.00 -9.33
CA GLY A 326 -15.60 -10.68 -9.94
C GLY A 326 -15.25 -10.65 -11.42
N ARG A 327 -16.11 -11.21 -12.28
CA ARG A 327 -16.32 -10.61 -13.62
C ARG A 327 -17.50 -9.65 -13.51
N THR A 328 -17.26 -8.35 -13.55
CA THR A 328 -18.18 -7.45 -14.24
C THR A 328 -17.77 -7.49 -15.70
N ASP A 329 -18.59 -8.16 -16.51
CA ASP A 329 -18.43 -8.19 -17.95
C ASP A 329 -18.43 -6.74 -18.47
N ALA A 330 -17.36 -6.37 -19.17
CA ALA A 330 -17.25 -5.11 -19.88
C ALA A 330 -18.22 -5.12 -21.06
N LYS A 331 -19.40 -4.54 -20.89
CA LYS A 331 -20.12 -3.80 -21.93
C LYS A 331 -20.79 -2.59 -21.29
N THR A 332 -20.71 -1.47 -22.01
CA THR A 332 -21.33 -0.15 -21.78
C THR A 332 -20.71 0.77 -20.72
N GLU A 333 -19.82 1.64 -21.22
CA GLU A 333 -19.71 3.09 -21.01
C GLU A 333 -20.10 3.77 -19.67
N THR A 334 -19.21 4.71 -19.29
CA THR A 334 -19.30 5.84 -18.35
C THR A 334 -18.66 5.63 -16.96
N PRO A 335 -17.71 6.50 -16.52
CA PRO A 335 -16.98 6.34 -15.27
C PRO A 335 -17.82 6.87 -14.10
N ILE A 336 -18.31 5.97 -13.25
CA ILE A 336 -18.98 6.33 -12.00
C ILE A 336 -17.98 6.12 -10.86
N LEU A 337 -17.53 7.23 -10.29
CA LEU A 337 -16.90 7.34 -8.99
C LEU A 337 -17.91 6.80 -7.94
N TRP A 338 -17.63 5.72 -7.22
CA TRP A 338 -18.53 5.22 -6.17
C TRP A 338 -17.83 5.09 -4.79
N PRO A 339 -18.54 5.37 -3.66
CA PRO A 339 -17.99 5.68 -2.35
C PRO A 339 -17.97 4.44 -1.40
N PRO A 340 -17.61 4.58 -0.10
CA PRO A 340 -16.99 3.52 0.69
C PRO A 340 -17.96 2.49 1.28
N CYS A 341 -17.37 1.34 1.61
CA CYS A 341 -17.96 0.10 2.09
C CYS A 341 -18.66 0.25 3.46
N GLU A 342 -19.96 -0.03 3.52
CA GLU A 342 -20.69 -0.37 4.75
C GLU A 342 -21.59 -1.60 4.53
N GLU A 343 -21.62 -2.45 5.56
CA GLU A 343 -22.60 -3.50 5.89
C GLU A 343 -22.60 -4.84 5.10
N LEU A 344 -21.92 -5.83 5.67
CA LEU A 344 -22.19 -7.26 5.46
C LEU A 344 -22.70 -7.89 6.76
N THR A 345 -23.98 -7.69 7.06
CA THR A 345 -24.72 -8.54 8.01
C THR A 345 -26.11 -8.84 7.45
N HIS A 346 -26.47 -10.12 7.52
CA HIS A 346 -27.77 -10.74 7.22
C HIS A 346 -27.98 -11.32 5.82
N TRP A 347 -27.83 -12.65 5.71
CA TRP A 347 -28.79 -13.47 4.96
C TRP A 347 -29.17 -14.72 5.78
N LYS A 348 -30.41 -14.71 6.32
CA LYS A 348 -31.15 -15.90 6.77
C LYS A 348 -31.78 -16.58 5.55
N ARG A 349 -31.81 -17.92 5.55
CA ARG A 349 -32.50 -18.79 4.57
C ARG A 349 -34.00 -18.49 4.49
N PRO A 350 -34.65 -18.86 3.36
CA PRO A 350 -35.89 -19.62 3.47
C PRO A 350 -35.91 -20.92 2.64
N ILE A 351 -36.92 -21.71 2.99
CA ILE A 351 -37.15 -23.14 2.75
C ILE A 351 -37.88 -23.37 1.42
N LEU A 352 -37.66 -24.55 0.83
CA LEU A 352 -38.34 -25.07 -0.36
C LEU A 352 -39.87 -25.12 -0.21
N GLY A 353 -40.58 -24.77 -1.28
CA GLY A 353 -41.99 -25.11 -1.49
C GLY A 353 -42.30 -25.08 -2.99
N GLY A 354 -42.46 -26.25 -3.60
CA GLY A 354 -42.85 -26.37 -5.01
C GLY A 354 -44.37 -26.23 -5.18
N THR A 355 -44.78 -25.83 -6.39
CA THR A 355 -46.04 -26.21 -7.04
C THR A 355 -45.97 -25.83 -8.51
N GLY A 356 -46.41 -26.75 -9.38
CA GLY A 356 -46.35 -26.59 -10.83
C GLY A 356 -47.30 -25.55 -11.40
N GLY A 357 -47.05 -25.18 -12.66
CA GLY A 357 -47.91 -24.28 -13.42
C GLY A 357 -47.61 -24.35 -14.91
N ARG A 358 -48.62 -24.77 -15.69
CA ARG A 358 -48.65 -24.99 -17.14
C ARG A 358 -48.19 -23.78 -17.95
N ARG A 359 -47.39 -24.02 -19.00
CA ARG A 359 -47.27 -23.13 -20.17
C ARG A 359 -48.51 -23.30 -21.07
N ARG A 360 -49.23 -22.21 -21.34
CA ARG A 360 -50.03 -22.03 -22.57
C ARG A 360 -49.30 -21.03 -23.46
N ARG A 361 -49.27 -21.33 -24.76
CA ARG A 361 -48.81 -20.46 -25.84
C ARG A 361 -49.80 -19.31 -26.05
N GLY A 362 -49.25 -18.18 -26.46
CA GLY A 362 -49.91 -17.00 -27.00
C GLY A 362 -48.79 -16.09 -27.48
#